data_AF-A0A1W1BFX8-F1
#
_entry.id   AF-A0A1W1BFX8-F1
#
_cell.length_a   1.000
_cell.length_b   1.000
_cell.length_c   1.000
_cell.angle_alpha   90.00
_cell.angle_beta   90.00
_cell.angle_gamma   90.00
#
_symmetry.space_group_name_H-M   'P 1'
#
loop_
_entity.id
_entity.type
_entity.pdbx_description
1 polymer ?
#
loop_
_entity_poly.entity_id
_entity_poly.type
_entity_poly.pdbx_seq_one_letter_code
_entity_poly.pdbx_strand_id
1 'polypeptide(L)'
;MKKSLLFLVALIATANLHAKLENSVCKTCHPIIYQEYEQSAHSRSSIYRDSVHKAVWDKHPAKAKGNYNCAKCHTPSDHKLINGETKLSNNEIQKTEPISCLACHQIESIEKHEKSNKNIYTKKEKYIYSNDKEKRGKKVSFHEKSYLFGLIKIGSGSPYHKIDYTNENYYNGNSCMGCHSHKQNGKGFVVCDLGVKQGESKESCISCHMPKVKGPLANQKQSATHAYHGVTIHGITPKILSKYIKLSIKRGSDGFSIAIKNEATHTLFPQPLRLNQLRVTIQRGGKDIALETHSFARVIGKDGKPAMPWVADSVISDTTIKALETRVVKYKTAIEDGDRVRVEFGYYLANPKAAKKLGLDEGDSASKFIILKEARFEF
;
A
#
# COMPACT_ATOMS: atom_id res chain seq x y z
N MET A 1 30.14 -42.36 -37.53
CA MET A 1 28.95 -42.05 -36.69
C MET A 1 29.30 -41.74 -35.23
N LYS A 2 30.40 -41.03 -34.91
CA LYS A 2 30.74 -40.63 -33.52
C LYS A 2 31.04 -39.14 -33.33
N LYS A 3 31.02 -38.34 -34.40
CA LYS A 3 31.27 -36.88 -34.33
C LYS A 3 30.01 -36.01 -34.37
N SER A 4 28.86 -36.56 -34.76
CA SER A 4 27.58 -35.82 -34.77
C SER A 4 26.82 -35.85 -33.45
N LEU A 5 27.21 -36.70 -32.50
CA LEU A 5 26.53 -36.81 -31.20
C LEU A 5 27.02 -35.77 -30.17
N LEU A 6 28.24 -35.24 -30.33
CA LEU A 6 28.76 -34.21 -29.42
C LEU A 6 28.14 -32.81 -29.66
N PHE A 7 27.63 -32.53 -30.85
CA PHE A 7 26.98 -31.25 -31.14
C PHE A 7 25.54 -31.18 -30.62
N LEU A 8 24.86 -32.33 -30.45
CA LEU A 8 23.48 -32.36 -29.97
C LEU A 8 23.38 -32.22 -28.44
N VAL A 9 24.42 -32.59 -27.69
CA VAL A 9 24.47 -32.41 -26.23
C VAL A 9 24.87 -30.97 -25.85
N ALA A 10 25.60 -30.26 -26.70
CA ALA A 10 25.92 -28.84 -26.49
C ALA A 10 24.74 -27.89 -26.77
N LEU A 11 23.74 -28.31 -27.56
CA LEU A 11 22.56 -27.50 -27.87
C LEU A 11 21.43 -27.59 -26.83
N ILE A 12 21.48 -28.52 -25.88
CA ILE A 12 20.46 -28.66 -24.82
C ILE A 12 20.85 -27.87 -23.54
N ALA A 13 22.05 -27.30 -23.50
CA ALA A 13 22.50 -26.43 -22.41
C ALA A 13 22.11 -24.95 -22.56
N THR A 14 21.29 -24.57 -23.55
CA THR A 14 20.55 -23.30 -23.49
C THR A 14 19.25 -23.48 -22.72
N ALA A 15 19.34 -24.06 -21.53
CA ALA A 15 18.24 -24.04 -20.58
C ALA A 15 18.12 -22.60 -20.06
N ASN A 16 17.26 -21.83 -20.73
CA ASN A 16 16.38 -20.86 -20.09
C ASN A 16 17.01 -20.12 -18.89
N LEU A 17 17.88 -19.13 -19.16
CA LEU A 17 18.11 -18.03 -18.23
C LEU A 17 16.81 -17.20 -18.11
N HIS A 18 15.77 -17.79 -17.52
CA HIS A 18 14.73 -17.00 -16.91
C HIS A 18 15.41 -16.27 -15.76
N ALA A 19 15.40 -14.94 -15.80
CA ALA A 19 15.86 -14.14 -14.67
C ALA A 19 15.20 -14.69 -13.41
N LYS A 20 16.02 -15.20 -12.49
CA LYS A 20 15.51 -15.82 -11.27
C LYS A 20 14.73 -14.76 -10.49
N LEU A 21 13.44 -15.00 -10.27
CA LEU A 21 12.57 -14.12 -9.50
C LEU A 21 13.18 -13.90 -8.10
N GLU A 22 13.22 -12.65 -7.65
CA GLU A 22 13.89 -12.24 -6.42
C GLU A 22 13.23 -12.89 -5.19
N ASN A 23 11.89 -12.89 -5.15
CA ASN A 23 11.11 -13.41 -4.04
C ASN A 23 11.16 -14.93 -3.94
N SER A 24 11.46 -15.63 -5.05
CA SER A 24 11.54 -17.10 -5.03
C SER A 24 12.59 -17.59 -4.01
N VAL A 25 13.68 -16.84 -3.83
CA VAL A 25 14.73 -17.11 -2.85
C VAL A 25 14.25 -16.81 -1.43
N CYS A 26 13.56 -15.68 -1.24
CA CYS A 26 13.03 -15.26 0.06
C CYS A 26 11.98 -16.25 0.59
N LYS A 27 11.08 -16.71 -0.29
CA LYS A 27 9.99 -17.64 0.03
C LYS A 27 10.47 -18.93 0.70
N THR A 28 11.63 -19.44 0.28
CA THR A 28 12.21 -20.68 0.84
C THR A 28 12.46 -20.59 2.34
N CYS A 29 12.86 -19.42 2.84
CA CYS A 29 13.14 -19.21 4.27
C CYS A 29 12.03 -18.46 5.00
N HIS A 30 11.24 -17.64 4.29
CA HIS A 30 10.22 -16.75 4.85
C HIS A 30 8.81 -17.06 4.29
N PRO A 31 8.31 -18.31 4.37
CA PRO A 31 7.07 -18.70 3.69
C PRO A 31 5.82 -17.97 4.20
N ILE A 32 5.74 -17.70 5.51
CA ILE A 32 4.61 -16.99 6.12
C ILE A 32 4.55 -15.55 5.62
N ILE A 33 5.67 -14.81 5.73
CA ILE A 33 5.77 -13.44 5.25
C ILE A 33 5.47 -13.35 3.75
N TYR A 34 5.97 -14.31 2.96
CA TYR A 34 5.68 -14.36 1.53
C TYR A 34 4.19 -14.56 1.25
N GLN A 35 3.52 -15.46 1.98
CA GLN A 35 2.07 -15.67 1.85
C GLN A 35 1.27 -14.40 2.19
N GLU A 36 1.69 -13.65 3.20
CA GLU A 36 1.08 -12.35 3.52
C GLU A 36 1.29 -11.36 2.37
N TYR A 37 2.52 -11.23 1.89
CA TYR A 37 2.88 -10.35 0.78
C TYR A 37 2.04 -10.64 -0.48
N GLU A 38 1.77 -11.89 -0.82
CA GLU A 38 0.92 -12.27 -1.98
C GLU A 38 -0.51 -11.73 -1.90
N GLN A 39 -0.99 -11.40 -0.70
CA GLN A 39 -2.30 -10.79 -0.46
C GLN A 39 -2.25 -9.25 -0.43
N SER A 40 -1.06 -8.66 -0.35
CA SER A 40 -0.86 -7.21 -0.25
C SER A 40 -1.23 -6.46 -1.55
N ALA A 41 -1.46 -5.16 -1.43
CA ALA A 41 -1.56 -4.28 -2.60
C ALA A 41 -0.22 -4.16 -3.34
N HIS A 42 0.92 -4.34 -2.66
CA HIS A 42 2.24 -4.26 -3.28
C HIS A 42 2.49 -5.38 -4.29
N SER A 43 2.11 -6.62 -3.96
CA SER A 43 2.24 -7.75 -4.89
C SER A 43 1.30 -7.66 -6.09
N ARG A 44 0.25 -6.85 -5.98
CA ARG A 44 -0.77 -6.63 -7.02
C ARG A 44 -0.63 -5.28 -7.73
N SER A 45 0.45 -4.55 -7.49
CA SER A 45 0.60 -3.15 -7.93
C SER A 45 0.72 -2.93 -9.45
N SER A 46 1.01 -3.97 -10.23
CA SER A 46 1.13 -3.88 -11.68
C SER A 46 -0.23 -3.76 -12.39
N ILE A 47 -0.22 -3.25 -13.63
CA ILE A 47 -1.43 -3.20 -14.46
C ILE A 47 -1.99 -4.58 -14.83
N TYR A 48 -1.27 -5.67 -14.54
CA TYR A 48 -1.72 -7.03 -14.84
C TYR A 48 -2.45 -7.65 -13.65
N ARG A 49 -2.44 -6.99 -12.49
CA ARG A 49 -3.05 -7.47 -11.24
C ARG A 49 -3.95 -6.45 -10.55
N ASP A 50 -3.87 -5.18 -10.91
CA ASP A 50 -4.75 -4.10 -10.44
C ASP A 50 -5.57 -3.55 -11.62
N SER A 51 -6.88 -3.82 -11.60
CA SER A 51 -7.83 -3.40 -12.63
C SER A 51 -7.98 -1.87 -12.70
N VAL A 52 -7.92 -1.17 -11.56
CA VAL A 52 -8.00 0.30 -11.51
C VAL A 52 -6.77 0.90 -12.16
N HIS A 53 -5.59 0.41 -11.79
CA HIS A 53 -4.33 0.87 -12.38
C HIS A 53 -4.28 0.57 -13.88
N LYS A 54 -4.72 -0.62 -14.29
CA LYS A 54 -4.88 -0.99 -15.70
C LYS A 54 -5.78 -0.01 -16.46
N ALA A 55 -6.97 0.29 -15.93
CA ALA A 55 -7.93 1.16 -16.60
C ALA A 55 -7.40 2.60 -16.74
N VAL A 56 -6.65 3.08 -15.74
CA VAL A 56 -5.96 4.37 -15.81
C VAL A 56 -4.86 4.34 -16.87
N TRP A 57 -4.02 3.30 -16.90
CA TRP A 57 -2.95 3.15 -17.89
C TRP A 57 -3.49 3.02 -19.32
N ASP A 58 -4.58 2.27 -19.50
CA ASP A 58 -5.18 2.03 -20.81
C ASP A 58 -5.65 3.31 -21.50
N LYS A 59 -5.99 4.35 -20.71
CA LYS A 59 -6.37 5.68 -21.20
C LYS A 59 -5.24 6.70 -21.14
N HIS A 60 -4.08 6.35 -20.59
CA HIS A 60 -2.99 7.30 -20.38
C HIS A 60 -2.26 7.60 -21.71
N PRO A 61 -2.01 8.88 -22.06
CA PRO A 61 -1.37 9.24 -23.34
C PRO A 61 0.00 8.60 -23.56
N ALA A 62 0.76 8.36 -22.49
CA ALA A 62 2.07 7.71 -22.56
C ALA A 62 2.02 6.24 -23.00
N LYS A 63 0.84 5.59 -22.96
CA LYS A 63 0.67 4.21 -23.44
C LYS A 63 0.95 4.07 -24.93
N ALA A 64 0.49 5.03 -25.75
CA ALA A 64 0.76 5.04 -27.19
C ALA A 64 2.26 5.09 -27.52
N LYS A 65 3.07 5.67 -26.62
CA LYS A 65 4.53 5.76 -26.74
C LYS A 65 5.27 4.60 -26.06
N GLY A 66 4.54 3.66 -25.47
CA GLY A 66 5.11 2.58 -24.65
C GLY A 66 5.95 3.10 -23.47
N ASN A 67 5.69 4.32 -22.98
CA ASN A 67 6.49 4.96 -21.94
C ASN A 67 5.81 4.81 -20.57
N TYR A 68 6.14 3.72 -19.87
CA TYR A 68 5.53 3.37 -18.59
C TYR A 68 6.30 3.95 -17.40
N ASN A 69 6.27 5.27 -17.25
CA ASN A 69 6.89 5.99 -16.12
C ASN A 69 6.28 5.64 -14.74
N CYS A 70 5.19 4.89 -14.70
CA CYS A 70 4.58 4.38 -13.47
C CYS A 70 5.46 3.31 -12.79
N ALA A 71 6.40 2.71 -13.53
CA ALA A 71 7.21 1.58 -13.06
C ALA A 71 7.97 1.87 -11.77
N LYS A 72 8.44 3.10 -11.58
CA LYS A 72 9.18 3.55 -10.40
C LYS A 72 8.50 3.17 -9.07
N CYS A 73 7.15 3.16 -9.05
CA CYS A 73 6.38 2.81 -7.85
C CYS A 73 5.55 1.54 -8.01
N HIS A 74 5.14 1.19 -9.23
CA HIS A 74 4.20 0.08 -9.48
C HIS A 74 4.84 -1.21 -9.99
N THR A 75 6.11 -1.17 -10.43
CA THR A 75 6.86 -2.38 -10.76
C THR A 75 8.38 -2.19 -10.63
N PRO A 76 8.90 -1.65 -9.50
CA PRO A 76 10.33 -1.36 -9.34
C PRO A 76 11.24 -2.60 -9.44
N SER A 77 10.71 -3.82 -9.31
CA SER A 77 11.51 -5.05 -9.48
C SER A 77 11.82 -5.37 -10.95
N ASP A 78 11.10 -4.78 -11.91
CA ASP A 78 11.39 -4.98 -13.34
C ASP A 78 12.54 -4.04 -13.74
N HIS A 79 13.76 -4.39 -13.32
CA HIS A 79 14.95 -3.55 -13.48
C HIS A 79 15.23 -3.19 -14.95
N LYS A 80 14.98 -4.13 -15.87
CA LYS A 80 15.13 -3.88 -17.32
C LYS A 80 14.15 -2.82 -17.80
N LEU A 81 12.90 -2.86 -17.34
CA LEU A 81 11.90 -1.85 -17.65
C LEU A 81 12.27 -0.50 -17.02
N ILE A 82 12.73 -0.49 -15.77
CA ILE A 82 13.17 0.72 -15.05
C ILE A 82 14.35 1.40 -15.75
N ASN A 83 15.30 0.62 -16.27
CA ASN A 83 16.47 1.10 -17.01
C ASN A 83 16.16 1.45 -18.46
N GLY A 84 14.94 1.17 -18.95
CA GLY A 84 14.54 1.41 -20.34
C GLY A 84 15.09 0.39 -21.34
N GLU A 85 15.67 -0.72 -20.87
CA GLU A 85 16.16 -1.83 -21.70
C GLU A 85 15.01 -2.61 -22.35
N THR A 86 13.84 -2.62 -21.70
CA THR A 86 12.63 -3.30 -22.19
C THR A 86 11.42 -2.38 -22.15
N LYS A 87 10.39 -2.72 -22.95
CA LYS A 87 9.05 -2.14 -22.82
C LYS A 87 8.22 -2.96 -21.83
N LEU A 88 7.20 -2.32 -21.26
CA LEU A 88 6.25 -2.99 -20.38
C LEU A 88 5.62 -4.17 -21.11
N SER A 89 5.72 -5.35 -20.52
CA SER A 89 5.20 -6.61 -21.07
C SER A 89 4.59 -7.47 -19.95
N ASN A 90 3.72 -8.41 -20.33
CA ASN A 90 3.11 -9.34 -19.39
C ASN A 90 4.08 -10.46 -19.04
N ASN A 91 5.01 -10.20 -18.11
CA ASN A 91 6.04 -11.14 -17.67
C ASN A 91 5.80 -11.61 -16.23
N GLU A 92 6.61 -12.57 -15.76
CA GLU A 92 6.44 -13.15 -14.42
C GLU A 92 6.70 -12.14 -13.29
N ILE A 93 7.59 -11.17 -13.46
CA ILE A 93 7.81 -10.09 -12.48
C ILE A 93 6.51 -9.30 -12.31
N GLN A 94 5.86 -8.92 -13.41
CA GLN A 94 4.59 -8.19 -13.34
C GLN A 94 3.46 -8.98 -12.67
N LYS A 95 3.46 -10.32 -12.80
CA LYS A 95 2.40 -11.20 -12.26
C LYS A 95 2.64 -11.67 -10.83
N THR A 96 3.87 -11.65 -10.36
CA THR A 96 4.22 -12.30 -9.08
C THR A 96 4.93 -11.36 -8.10
N GLU A 97 5.80 -10.48 -8.59
CA GLU A 97 6.66 -9.64 -7.75
C GLU A 97 6.91 -8.21 -8.27
N PRO A 98 5.86 -7.46 -8.67
CA PRO A 98 6.08 -6.11 -9.18
C PRO A 98 6.79 -5.21 -8.17
N ILE A 99 6.52 -5.37 -6.87
CA ILE A 99 7.31 -4.79 -5.79
C ILE A 99 7.84 -5.94 -4.92
N SER A 100 9.05 -6.41 -5.21
CA SER A 100 9.68 -7.55 -4.54
C SER A 100 10.06 -7.22 -3.09
N CYS A 101 10.45 -8.25 -2.33
CA CYS A 101 11.06 -8.11 -1.02
C CYS A 101 12.27 -7.17 -1.09
N LEU A 102 13.13 -7.33 -2.10
CA LEU A 102 14.35 -6.54 -2.26
C LEU A 102 14.05 -5.09 -2.67
N ALA A 103 13.01 -4.87 -3.48
CA ALA A 103 12.56 -3.51 -3.84
C ALA A 103 12.16 -2.65 -2.63
N CYS A 104 11.87 -3.28 -1.48
CA CYS A 104 11.64 -2.58 -0.21
C CYS A 104 12.84 -2.70 0.74
N HIS A 105 13.48 -3.87 0.83
CA HIS A 105 14.54 -4.14 1.80
C HIS A 105 15.93 -3.67 1.38
N GLN A 106 16.11 -3.15 0.17
CA GLN A 106 17.38 -2.58 -0.29
C GLN A 106 17.40 -1.05 -0.34
N ILE A 107 16.33 -0.38 0.10
CA ILE A 107 16.26 1.09 0.12
C ILE A 107 17.26 1.63 1.15
N GLU A 108 18.35 2.21 0.67
CA GLU A 108 19.39 2.81 1.50
C GLU A 108 18.97 4.22 1.94
N SER A 109 18.44 5.02 1.02
CA SER A 109 17.97 6.38 1.30
C SER A 109 16.89 6.82 0.32
N ILE A 110 16.29 7.99 0.60
CA ILE A 110 15.27 8.61 -0.25
C ILE A 110 15.79 9.97 -0.71
N GLU A 111 15.88 10.14 -2.02
CA GLU A 111 16.19 11.41 -2.66
C GLU A 111 14.89 12.20 -2.90
N LYS A 112 14.85 13.46 -2.47
CA LYS A 112 13.68 14.32 -2.64
C LYS A 112 13.69 14.96 -4.02
N HIS A 113 12.55 14.90 -4.71
CA HIS A 113 12.38 15.62 -5.97
C HIS A 113 11.00 16.25 -6.05
N GLU A 114 10.90 17.28 -6.89
CA GLU A 114 9.68 18.03 -7.13
C GLU A 114 8.53 17.12 -7.63
N LYS A 115 8.78 16.26 -8.62
CA LYS A 115 7.72 15.42 -9.22
C LYS A 115 7.33 14.22 -8.38
N SER A 116 8.31 13.53 -7.81
CA SER A 116 8.15 12.44 -6.83
C SER A 116 9.52 12.05 -6.29
N ASN A 117 9.58 11.71 -5.00
CA ASN A 117 10.80 11.20 -4.38
C ASN A 117 11.33 9.94 -5.08
N LYS A 118 12.61 9.64 -4.91
CA LYS A 118 13.28 8.49 -5.54
C LYS A 118 13.91 7.61 -4.46
N ASN A 119 13.64 6.31 -4.53
CA ASN A 119 14.37 5.32 -3.73
C ASN A 119 15.79 5.18 -4.26
N ILE A 120 16.76 5.26 -3.37
CA ILE A 120 18.16 4.93 -3.64
C ILE A 120 18.43 3.57 -3.04
N TYR A 121 18.78 2.61 -3.90
CA TYR A 121 19.02 1.23 -3.53
C TYR A 121 20.49 0.99 -3.22
N THR A 122 20.76 0.16 -2.21
CA THR A 122 22.13 -0.25 -1.92
C THR A 122 22.68 -1.13 -3.04
N LYS A 123 23.94 -0.90 -3.40
CA LYS A 123 24.67 -1.74 -4.38
C LYS A 123 25.37 -2.93 -3.73
N LYS A 124 25.27 -3.07 -2.41
CA LYS A 124 25.94 -4.14 -1.65
C LYS A 124 25.23 -5.46 -1.90
N GLU A 125 25.97 -6.47 -2.30
CA GLU A 125 25.42 -7.81 -2.52
C GLU A 125 24.87 -8.43 -1.23
N LYS A 126 23.71 -9.09 -1.36
CA LYS A 126 23.05 -9.82 -0.26
C LYS A 126 22.91 -8.96 1.01
N TYR A 127 22.66 -7.67 0.82
CA TYR A 127 22.55 -6.70 1.90
C TYR A 127 21.12 -6.18 1.98
N ILE A 128 20.52 -6.26 3.15
CA ILE A 128 19.16 -5.78 3.39
C ILE A 128 19.09 -4.92 4.64
N TYR A 129 18.14 -3.99 4.64
CA TYR A 129 17.79 -3.18 5.79
C TYR A 129 16.50 -3.69 6.43
N SER A 130 16.43 -3.57 7.74
CA SER A 130 15.27 -3.97 8.52
C SER A 130 15.18 -3.15 9.79
N ASN A 131 14.06 -3.24 10.50
CA ASN A 131 13.93 -2.67 11.83
C ASN A 131 13.82 -3.76 12.89
N ASP A 132 14.49 -3.53 14.00
CA ASP A 132 14.39 -4.31 15.22
C ASP A 132 14.83 -3.39 16.35
N LYS A 133 13.98 -3.22 17.38
CA LYS A 133 14.27 -2.30 18.49
C LYS A 133 15.50 -2.75 19.29
N GLU A 134 15.70 -4.06 19.45
CA GLU A 134 16.79 -4.64 20.25
C GLU A 134 18.13 -4.66 19.49
N LYS A 135 18.05 -4.63 18.14
CA LYS A 135 19.23 -4.62 17.27
C LYS A 135 19.51 -3.26 16.63
N ARG A 136 18.74 -2.22 16.97
CA ARG A 136 18.93 -0.87 16.41
C ARG A 136 20.37 -0.41 16.58
N GLY A 137 20.95 0.12 15.50
CA GLY A 137 22.35 0.53 15.46
C GLY A 137 23.36 -0.61 15.22
N LYS A 138 22.91 -1.86 15.01
CA LYS A 138 23.78 -3.01 14.76
C LYS A 138 23.69 -3.50 13.30
N LYS A 139 24.80 -4.05 12.82
CA LYS A 139 24.87 -4.81 11.56
C LYS A 139 25.08 -6.27 11.90
N VAL A 140 24.22 -7.15 11.38
CA VAL A 140 24.25 -8.59 11.66
C VAL A 140 24.71 -9.33 10.41
N SER A 141 25.82 -10.05 10.54
CA SER A 141 26.33 -10.98 9.54
C SER A 141 26.31 -12.40 10.09
N PHE A 142 26.46 -13.39 9.22
CA PHE A 142 26.58 -14.79 9.65
C PHE A 142 27.87 -15.02 10.42
N HIS A 143 27.77 -15.64 11.59
CA HIS A 143 28.89 -16.17 12.36
C HIS A 143 28.54 -17.57 12.84
N GLU A 144 29.35 -18.55 12.47
CA GLU A 144 29.26 -19.93 12.95
C GLU A 144 30.34 -20.16 14.01
N LYS A 145 29.93 -20.55 15.21
CA LYS A 145 30.85 -21.04 16.25
C LYS A 145 30.79 -22.55 16.29
N SER A 146 31.95 -23.17 16.21
CA SER A 146 32.08 -24.62 16.35
C SER A 146 32.61 -24.97 17.73
N TYR A 147 31.97 -25.95 18.35
CA TYR A 147 32.32 -26.51 19.64
C TYR A 147 32.56 -28.02 19.46
N LEU A 148 33.31 -28.61 20.40
CA LEU A 148 33.57 -30.05 20.43
C LEU A 148 34.14 -30.58 19.10
N PHE A 149 35.23 -29.96 18.61
CA PHE A 149 35.95 -30.36 17.38
C PHE A 149 35.08 -30.46 16.12
N GLY A 150 34.05 -29.61 15.96
CA GLY A 150 33.19 -29.65 14.76
C GLY A 150 31.85 -30.33 14.94
N LEU A 151 31.67 -31.09 16.02
CA LEU A 151 30.46 -31.89 16.25
C LEU A 151 29.24 -31.02 16.60
N ILE A 152 29.47 -29.85 17.20
CA ILE A 152 28.40 -28.89 17.53
C ILE A 152 28.70 -27.58 16.82
N LYS A 153 27.80 -27.16 15.93
CA LYS A 153 27.89 -25.89 15.21
C LYS A 153 26.70 -25.01 15.59
N ILE A 154 26.99 -23.83 16.11
CA ILE A 154 25.98 -22.83 16.47
C ILE A 154 26.14 -21.64 15.55
N GLY A 155 25.19 -21.47 14.63
CA GLY A 155 25.10 -20.31 13.74
C GLY A 155 24.37 -19.13 14.39
N SER A 156 24.85 -17.92 14.14
CA SER A 156 24.16 -16.67 14.44
C SER A 156 24.11 -15.79 13.19
N GLY A 157 23.03 -15.03 12.99
CA GLY A 157 22.79 -14.31 11.74
C GLY A 157 22.24 -15.20 10.61
N SER A 158 22.17 -14.67 9.39
CA SER A 158 21.70 -15.40 8.20
C SER A 158 22.88 -15.71 7.28
N PRO A 159 23.10 -16.99 6.88
CA PRO A 159 24.16 -17.34 5.93
C PRO A 159 23.87 -16.84 4.51
N TYR A 160 22.65 -16.37 4.24
CA TYR A 160 22.20 -15.96 2.91
C TYR A 160 22.26 -14.45 2.68
N HIS A 161 22.14 -13.64 3.73
CA HIS A 161 22.17 -12.18 3.63
C HIS A 161 22.61 -11.50 4.93
N LYS A 162 23.21 -10.33 4.79
CA LYS A 162 23.53 -9.42 5.91
C LYS A 162 22.33 -8.51 6.18
N ILE A 163 22.09 -8.22 7.44
CA ILE A 163 20.99 -7.32 7.86
C ILE A 163 21.58 -6.10 8.53
N ASP A 164 21.17 -4.92 8.08
CA ASP A 164 21.55 -3.63 8.64
C ASP A 164 20.36 -2.99 9.37
N TYR A 165 20.51 -2.85 10.69
CA TYR A 165 19.54 -2.20 11.57
C TYR A 165 19.97 -0.77 11.96
N THR A 166 20.95 -0.19 11.25
CA THR A 166 21.40 1.19 11.45
C THR A 166 20.59 2.21 10.64
N ASN A 167 19.82 1.76 9.65
CA ASN A 167 19.08 2.66 8.76
C ASN A 167 17.79 3.19 9.42
N GLU A 168 17.83 4.43 9.88
CA GLU A 168 16.72 5.12 10.56
C GLU A 168 15.45 5.24 9.71
N ASN A 169 15.55 5.17 8.38
CA ASN A 169 14.40 5.23 7.47
C ASN A 169 13.40 4.07 7.70
N TYR A 170 13.86 2.94 8.25
CA TYR A 170 13.01 1.79 8.59
C TYR A 170 12.38 1.89 9.99
N TYR A 171 12.74 2.90 10.78
CA TYR A 171 12.14 3.13 12.10
C TYR A 171 11.05 4.20 12.04
N ASN A 172 11.22 5.22 11.21
CA ASN A 172 10.26 6.33 11.03
C ASN A 172 9.31 6.15 9.83
N GLY A 173 9.53 5.16 8.96
CA GLY A 173 8.70 4.92 7.78
C GLY A 173 9.08 5.76 6.56
N ASN A 174 10.19 6.50 6.61
CA ASN A 174 10.68 7.28 5.47
C ASN A 174 11.02 6.38 4.27
N SER A 175 11.38 5.11 4.49
CA SER A 175 11.57 4.14 3.40
C SER A 175 10.34 3.95 2.50
N CYS A 176 9.14 4.30 2.98
CA CYS A 176 7.90 4.29 2.20
C CYS A 176 7.76 5.54 1.30
N MET A 177 8.44 6.63 1.63
CA MET A 177 8.20 7.96 1.05
C MET A 177 8.76 8.15 -0.35
N GLY A 178 9.58 7.23 -0.87
CA GLY A 178 9.94 7.25 -2.29
C GLY A 178 8.75 7.03 -3.21
N CYS A 179 7.75 6.28 -2.75
CA CYS A 179 6.53 6.01 -3.52
C CYS A 179 5.29 6.72 -2.95
N HIS A 180 5.24 6.94 -1.63
CA HIS A 180 4.04 7.39 -0.91
C HIS A 180 4.06 8.87 -0.48
N SER A 181 5.06 9.67 -0.86
CA SER A 181 5.10 11.10 -0.50
C SER A 181 4.07 11.91 -1.30
N HIS A 182 4.38 12.18 -2.56
CA HIS A 182 3.59 12.98 -3.47
C HIS A 182 3.85 12.57 -4.92
N LYS A 183 2.95 13.03 -5.80
CA LYS A 183 3.07 12.87 -7.24
C LYS A 183 2.60 14.12 -7.96
N GLN A 184 3.47 14.69 -8.78
CA GLN A 184 3.09 15.70 -9.78
C GLN A 184 2.85 15.07 -11.17
N ASN A 185 2.11 15.78 -12.01
CA ASN A 185 1.98 15.48 -13.43
C ASN A 185 2.98 16.30 -14.28
N GLY A 186 2.86 16.21 -15.61
CA GLY A 186 3.77 16.89 -16.55
C GLY A 186 3.72 18.43 -16.49
N LYS A 187 2.69 19.01 -15.87
CA LYS A 187 2.49 20.45 -15.71
C LYS A 187 2.92 20.98 -14.33
N GLY A 188 3.51 20.14 -13.47
CA GLY A 188 3.86 20.52 -12.10
C GLY A 188 2.69 20.47 -11.10
N PHE A 189 1.48 20.08 -11.53
CA PHE A 189 0.34 19.97 -10.62
C PHE A 189 0.44 18.73 -9.72
N VAL A 190 0.27 18.92 -8.40
CA VAL A 190 0.28 17.86 -7.39
C VAL A 190 -1.01 17.03 -7.44
N VAL A 191 -0.96 15.93 -8.19
CA VAL A 191 -2.06 14.97 -8.35
C VAL A 191 -2.44 14.32 -7.03
N CYS A 192 -1.47 13.93 -6.23
CA CYS A 192 -1.68 13.28 -4.94
C CYS A 192 -0.57 13.69 -3.99
N ASP A 193 -0.93 13.95 -2.74
CA ASP A 193 -0.03 14.20 -1.64
C ASP A 193 -0.60 13.47 -0.42
N LEU A 194 0.22 12.69 0.27
CA LEU A 194 -0.21 11.97 1.45
C LEU A 194 -0.61 12.94 2.59
N GLY A 195 -0.01 14.14 2.63
CA GLY A 195 -0.31 15.17 3.60
C GLY A 195 0.03 14.72 5.01
N VAL A 196 1.28 14.26 5.21
CA VAL A 196 1.75 13.74 6.50
C VAL A 196 1.91 14.89 7.49
N LYS A 197 1.30 14.75 8.67
CA LYS A 197 1.42 15.64 9.83
C LYS A 197 1.60 14.78 11.09
N GLN A 198 2.82 14.79 11.64
CA GLN A 198 3.16 13.96 12.80
C GLN A 198 2.41 14.41 14.07
N GLY A 199 2.30 15.73 14.29
CA GLY A 199 1.76 16.27 15.54
C GLY A 199 2.49 15.69 16.76
N GLU A 200 1.73 15.27 17.76
CA GLU A 200 2.23 14.58 18.97
C GLU A 200 2.26 13.06 18.83
N SER A 201 1.88 12.51 17.67
CA SER A 201 1.83 11.07 17.47
C SER A 201 3.22 10.45 17.53
N LYS A 202 3.33 9.32 18.24
CA LYS A 202 4.54 8.48 18.27
C LYS A 202 4.49 7.33 17.24
N GLU A 203 3.40 7.24 16.48
CA GLU A 203 3.20 6.21 15.48
C GLU A 203 3.98 6.52 14.20
N SER A 204 4.41 5.48 13.49
CA SER A 204 5.03 5.56 12.18
C SER A 204 4.20 4.80 11.14
N CYS A 205 4.55 4.93 9.85
CA CYS A 205 3.91 4.15 8.80
C CYS A 205 3.95 2.64 9.12
N ILE A 206 5.09 2.19 9.66
CA ILE A 206 5.36 0.78 9.96
C ILE A 206 4.59 0.29 11.18
N SER A 207 4.43 1.11 12.23
CA SER A 207 3.71 0.68 13.43
C SER A 207 2.21 0.43 13.16
N CYS A 208 1.60 1.21 12.27
CA CYS A 208 0.20 1.03 11.88
C CYS A 208 0.02 0.02 10.74
N HIS A 209 0.84 0.09 9.69
CA HIS A 209 0.63 -0.72 8.50
C HIS A 209 1.33 -2.08 8.55
N MET A 210 2.44 -2.22 9.26
CA MET A 210 3.15 -3.51 9.40
C MET A 210 3.23 -3.93 10.88
N PRO A 211 2.07 -4.09 11.56
CA PRO A 211 2.06 -4.42 12.98
C PRO A 211 2.73 -5.77 13.23
N LYS A 212 3.25 -5.96 14.45
CA LYS A 212 3.75 -7.27 14.86
C LYS A 212 2.59 -8.25 15.01
N VAL A 213 2.71 -9.40 14.35
CA VAL A 213 1.75 -10.51 14.40
C VAL A 213 2.44 -11.79 14.87
N LYS A 214 1.66 -12.74 15.40
CA LYS A 214 2.18 -14.03 15.87
C LYS A 214 2.71 -14.85 14.70
N GLY A 215 3.85 -15.50 14.90
CA GLY A 215 4.44 -16.42 13.94
C GLY A 215 5.92 -16.14 13.71
N PRO A 216 6.68 -17.15 13.26
CA PRO A 216 8.12 -17.03 13.07
C PRO A 216 8.46 -16.13 11.88
N LEU A 217 9.57 -15.41 12.00
CA LEU A 217 10.11 -14.58 10.91
C LEU A 217 10.69 -15.43 9.78
N ALA A 218 11.22 -16.61 10.10
CA ALA A 218 11.79 -17.56 9.14
C ALA A 218 11.61 -19.01 9.64
N ASN A 219 11.58 -19.97 8.74
CA ASN A 219 11.52 -21.40 9.10
C ASN A 219 12.79 -21.88 9.84
N GLN A 220 13.96 -21.28 9.54
CA GLN A 220 15.24 -21.59 10.19
C GLN A 220 15.44 -20.86 11.53
N LYS A 221 14.56 -19.91 11.88
CA LYS A 221 14.67 -19.14 13.12
C LYS A 221 13.32 -18.97 13.78
N GLN A 222 13.14 -19.63 14.91
CA GLN A 222 11.97 -19.40 15.74
C GLN A 222 11.97 -17.95 16.26
N SER A 223 10.84 -17.28 16.07
CA SER A 223 10.50 -16.03 16.74
C SER A 223 9.02 -16.07 17.12
N ALA A 224 8.68 -15.45 18.24
CA ALA A 224 7.28 -15.40 18.68
C ALA A 224 6.42 -14.57 17.71
N THR A 225 7.01 -13.54 17.10
CA THR A 225 6.33 -12.59 16.21
C THR A 225 7.20 -12.21 15.01
N HIS A 226 6.56 -11.63 14.00
CA HIS A 226 7.17 -10.93 12.87
C HIS A 226 6.31 -9.73 12.47
N ALA A 227 6.82 -8.84 11.62
CA ALA A 227 6.05 -7.72 11.09
C ALA A 227 5.15 -8.21 9.95
N TYR A 228 3.88 -7.79 9.93
CA TYR A 228 2.92 -8.18 8.89
C TYR A 228 3.23 -7.54 7.54
N HIS A 229 3.22 -8.31 6.45
CA HIS A 229 3.52 -7.82 5.08
C HIS A 229 2.32 -7.88 4.12
N GLY A 230 1.12 -8.20 4.61
CA GLY A 230 -0.09 -8.35 3.80
C GLY A 230 -0.96 -7.11 3.68
N VAL A 231 -0.39 -5.92 3.84
CA VAL A 231 -1.14 -4.65 3.87
C VAL A 231 -1.90 -4.46 2.57
N THR A 232 -3.22 -4.30 2.69
CA THR A 232 -4.10 -4.00 1.56
C THR A 232 -5.18 -3.02 1.98
N ILE A 233 -5.83 -2.40 1.00
CA ILE A 233 -7.02 -1.58 1.18
C ILE A 233 -8.31 -2.39 0.98
N HIS A 234 -8.19 -3.72 0.98
CA HIS A 234 -9.27 -4.71 0.91
C HIS A 234 -9.20 -5.68 2.10
N GLY A 235 -10.19 -6.56 2.24
CA GLY A 235 -10.10 -7.72 3.14
C GLY A 235 -10.00 -7.35 4.62
N ILE A 236 -9.03 -7.93 5.34
CA ILE A 236 -8.94 -7.81 6.81
C ILE A 236 -8.26 -6.52 7.29
N THR A 237 -7.42 -5.90 6.47
CA THR A 237 -6.64 -4.72 6.88
C THR A 237 -7.53 -3.51 7.24
N PRO A 238 -8.61 -3.18 6.52
CA PRO A 238 -9.54 -2.12 6.92
C PRO A 238 -10.11 -2.34 8.33
N LYS A 239 -10.44 -3.60 8.70
CA LYS A 239 -10.92 -3.93 10.05
C LYS A 239 -9.87 -3.62 11.12
N ILE A 240 -8.59 -3.93 10.86
CA ILE A 240 -7.47 -3.65 11.79
C ILE A 240 -7.25 -2.14 11.92
N LEU A 241 -7.28 -1.40 10.82
CA LEU A 241 -7.04 0.05 10.79
C LEU A 241 -8.25 0.87 11.27
N SER A 242 -9.45 0.28 11.26
CA SER A 242 -10.70 0.92 11.73
C SER A 242 -10.60 1.50 13.14
N LYS A 243 -9.73 0.94 13.99
CA LYS A 243 -9.54 1.40 15.37
C LYS A 243 -9.01 2.84 15.46
N TYR A 244 -8.35 3.34 14.41
CA TYR A 244 -7.84 4.71 14.31
C TYR A 244 -8.86 5.71 13.74
N ILE A 245 -10.07 5.25 13.45
CA ILE A 245 -11.21 6.10 13.11
C ILE A 245 -12.19 6.05 14.28
N LYS A 246 -12.42 7.19 14.93
CA LYS A 246 -13.44 7.30 15.98
C LYS A 246 -14.69 7.94 15.41
N LEU A 247 -15.83 7.34 15.72
CA LEU A 247 -17.15 7.89 15.45
C LEU A 247 -17.79 8.23 16.78
N SER A 248 -18.32 9.44 16.91
CA SER A 248 -19.14 9.84 18.05
C SER A 248 -20.35 10.63 17.59
N ILE A 249 -21.37 10.66 18.43
CA ILE A 249 -22.62 11.36 18.19
C ILE A 249 -22.86 12.37 19.32
N LYS A 250 -23.43 13.52 18.97
CA LYS A 250 -23.88 14.53 19.94
C LYS A 250 -25.28 15.02 19.54
N ARG A 251 -26.27 14.77 20.40
CA ARG A 251 -27.62 15.38 20.31
C ARG A 251 -27.51 16.90 20.47
N GLY A 252 -28.30 17.65 19.72
CA GLY A 252 -28.45 19.11 19.81
C GLY A 252 -29.93 19.49 19.82
N SER A 253 -30.23 20.78 19.99
CA SER A 253 -31.62 21.29 19.99
C SER A 253 -32.38 21.01 18.70
N ASP A 254 -31.70 21.11 17.55
CA ASP A 254 -32.30 21.04 16.21
C ASP A 254 -31.88 19.77 15.42
N GLY A 255 -31.57 18.68 16.14
CA GLY A 255 -31.14 17.42 15.54
C GLY A 255 -29.90 16.84 16.23
N PHE A 256 -28.92 16.37 15.47
CA PHE A 256 -27.69 15.80 16.01
C PHE A 256 -26.50 16.00 15.09
N SER A 257 -25.31 15.68 15.60
CA SER A 257 -24.07 15.69 14.82
C SER A 257 -23.30 14.40 15.00
N ILE A 258 -22.66 13.96 13.91
CA ILE A 258 -21.69 12.88 13.89
C ILE A 258 -20.30 13.48 13.74
N ALA A 259 -19.39 13.13 14.63
CA ALA A 259 -17.98 13.45 14.52
C ALA A 259 -17.17 12.24 14.06
N ILE A 260 -16.32 12.45 13.05
CA ILE A 260 -15.38 11.48 12.51
C ILE A 260 -13.97 11.97 12.86
N LYS A 261 -13.30 11.32 13.80
CA LYS A 261 -11.91 11.61 14.16
C LYS A 261 -10.97 10.70 13.37
N ASN A 262 -10.13 11.31 12.55
CA ASN A 262 -8.99 10.64 11.92
C ASN A 262 -7.79 10.69 12.88
N GLU A 263 -7.35 9.56 13.44
CA GLU A 263 -6.15 9.50 14.28
C GLU A 263 -4.87 9.19 13.47
N ALA A 264 -4.99 8.98 12.15
CA ALA A 264 -3.83 8.82 11.30
C ALA A 264 -3.08 10.14 11.13
N THR A 265 -1.76 10.03 11.02
CA THR A 265 -0.85 11.16 10.76
C THR A 265 -0.85 11.59 9.30
N HIS A 266 -1.81 11.15 8.49
CA HIS A 266 -1.96 11.54 7.09
C HIS A 266 -3.43 11.73 6.71
N THR A 267 -3.66 12.37 5.56
CA THR A 267 -5.01 12.51 5.01
C THR A 267 -5.61 11.15 4.68
N LEU A 268 -6.90 10.95 4.94
CA LEU A 268 -7.59 9.71 4.59
C LEU A 268 -7.86 9.64 3.10
N PHE A 269 -7.35 8.59 2.45
CA PHE A 269 -7.56 8.27 1.03
C PHE A 269 -7.31 9.48 0.09
N PRO A 270 -6.08 10.04 0.07
CA PRO A 270 -5.78 11.29 -0.63
C PRO A 270 -5.77 11.19 -2.16
N GLN A 271 -5.82 9.97 -2.70
CA GLN A 271 -5.75 9.73 -4.14
C GLN A 271 -7.09 10.15 -4.80
N PRO A 272 -7.10 10.93 -5.90
CA PRO A 272 -8.32 11.56 -6.45
C PRO A 272 -9.44 10.63 -6.98
N LEU A 273 -9.15 9.35 -7.27
CA LEU A 273 -10.16 8.36 -7.62
C LEU A 273 -10.88 7.82 -6.38
N ARG A 274 -10.35 8.01 -5.17
CA ARG A 274 -10.98 7.52 -3.94
C ARG A 274 -12.20 8.37 -3.58
N LEU A 275 -13.21 7.72 -2.99
CA LEU A 275 -14.41 8.39 -2.49
C LEU A 275 -14.75 7.81 -1.13
N ASN A 276 -14.72 8.64 -0.09
CA ASN A 276 -15.16 8.24 1.25
C ASN A 276 -16.60 8.69 1.46
N GLN A 277 -17.37 7.94 2.25
CA GLN A 277 -18.74 8.29 2.59
C GLN A 277 -19.03 8.05 4.06
N LEU A 278 -19.84 8.95 4.63
CA LEU A 278 -20.57 8.73 5.86
C LEU A 278 -22.03 8.41 5.51
N ARG A 279 -22.50 7.25 5.94
CA ARG A 279 -23.88 6.80 5.83
C ARG A 279 -24.47 6.65 7.22
N VAL A 280 -25.66 7.21 7.42
CA VAL A 280 -26.35 7.20 8.72
C VAL A 280 -27.76 6.69 8.51
N THR A 281 -28.20 5.80 9.39
CA THR A 281 -29.53 5.22 9.41
C THR A 281 -30.08 5.30 10.82
N ILE A 282 -31.28 5.86 10.98
CA ILE A 282 -32.03 5.82 12.24
C ILE A 282 -32.98 4.63 12.17
N GLN A 283 -32.94 3.75 13.15
CA GLN A 283 -33.89 2.65 13.30
C GLN A 283 -34.92 3.05 14.35
N ARG A 284 -36.17 3.24 13.91
CA ARG A 284 -37.29 3.71 14.73
C ARG A 284 -38.51 2.84 14.51
N GLY A 285 -39.08 2.28 15.58
CA GLY A 285 -40.28 1.45 15.49
C GLY A 285 -40.18 0.31 14.48
N GLY A 286 -39.00 -0.30 14.35
CA GLY A 286 -38.72 -1.38 13.39
C GLY A 286 -38.50 -0.94 11.94
N LYS A 287 -38.44 0.37 11.64
CA LYS A 287 -38.16 0.91 10.30
C LYS A 287 -36.77 1.55 10.24
N ASP A 288 -36.07 1.33 9.13
CA ASP A 288 -34.80 1.98 8.83
C ASP A 288 -35.04 3.27 8.02
N ILE A 289 -34.63 4.40 8.59
CA ILE A 289 -34.71 5.74 7.99
C ILE A 289 -33.29 6.15 7.58
N ALA A 290 -32.96 6.00 6.29
CA ALA A 290 -31.68 6.43 5.76
C ALA A 290 -31.61 7.96 5.65
N LEU A 291 -30.54 8.56 6.16
CA LEU A 291 -30.28 10.00 6.05
C LEU A 291 -29.40 10.33 4.84
N GLU A 292 -29.22 11.63 4.59
CA GLU A 292 -28.32 12.12 3.54
C GLU A 292 -26.91 11.53 3.69
N THR A 293 -26.38 11.00 2.58
CA THR A 293 -25.01 10.47 2.53
C THR A 293 -24.04 11.61 2.27
N HIS A 294 -23.10 11.82 3.19
CA HIS A 294 -22.05 12.81 3.01
C HIS A 294 -20.82 12.18 2.37
N SER A 295 -20.29 12.82 1.33
CA SER A 295 -19.14 12.33 0.56
C SER A 295 -17.89 13.19 0.79
N PHE A 296 -16.74 12.53 0.97
CA PHE A 296 -15.44 13.17 1.16
C PHE A 296 -14.46 12.71 0.08
N ALA A 297 -14.04 13.63 -0.79
CA ALA A 297 -13.15 13.33 -1.90
C ALA A 297 -12.31 14.54 -2.28
N ARG A 298 -11.21 14.30 -2.97
CA ARG A 298 -10.40 15.33 -3.64
C ARG A 298 -10.68 15.28 -5.14
N VAL A 299 -11.37 16.28 -5.64
CA VAL A 299 -11.73 16.41 -7.06
C VAL A 299 -10.70 17.32 -7.73
N ILE A 300 -9.91 16.73 -8.63
CA ILE A 300 -8.96 17.46 -9.47
C ILE A 300 -9.55 17.74 -10.85
N GLY A 301 -9.10 18.81 -11.49
CA GLY A 301 -9.72 19.29 -12.70
C GLY A 301 -8.84 20.14 -13.59
N LYS A 302 -9.45 20.51 -14.72
CA LYS A 302 -8.95 21.47 -15.70
C LYS A 302 -10.14 22.32 -16.16
N ASP A 303 -9.94 23.63 -16.29
CA ASP A 303 -10.97 24.57 -16.76
C ASP A 303 -12.29 24.47 -15.94
N GLY A 304 -12.14 24.30 -14.61
CA GLY A 304 -13.28 24.15 -13.68
C GLY A 304 -14.02 22.81 -13.75
N LYS A 305 -13.59 21.85 -14.58
CA LYS A 305 -14.27 20.55 -14.78
C LYS A 305 -13.39 19.38 -14.33
N PRO A 306 -13.98 18.31 -13.74
CA PRO A 306 -13.21 17.14 -13.32
C PRO A 306 -12.43 16.53 -14.49
N ALA A 307 -11.15 16.25 -14.27
CA ALA A 307 -10.24 15.84 -15.34
C ALA A 307 -9.29 14.74 -14.87
N MET A 308 -8.71 14.01 -15.84
CA MET A 308 -7.76 12.94 -15.54
C MET A 308 -6.43 13.51 -15.00
N PRO A 309 -5.70 12.75 -14.15
CA PRO A 309 -4.47 13.21 -13.51
C PRO A 309 -3.41 13.82 -14.43
N TRP A 310 -3.29 13.34 -15.67
CA TRP A 310 -2.27 13.80 -16.61
C TRP A 310 -2.56 15.15 -17.26
N VAL A 311 -3.82 15.64 -17.21
CA VAL A 311 -4.20 16.96 -17.74
C VAL A 311 -4.58 17.98 -16.67
N ALA A 312 -4.91 17.53 -15.45
CA ALA A 312 -5.37 18.39 -14.37
C ALA A 312 -4.33 19.47 -13.98
N ASP A 313 -4.80 20.64 -13.60
CA ASP A 313 -3.98 21.79 -13.16
C ASP A 313 -4.57 22.51 -11.94
N SER A 314 -5.73 22.08 -11.47
CA SER A 314 -6.40 22.69 -10.32
C SER A 314 -7.10 21.65 -9.44
N VAL A 315 -7.33 22.03 -8.19
CA VAL A 315 -8.26 21.34 -7.28
C VAL A 315 -9.60 22.04 -7.40
N ILE A 316 -10.65 21.31 -7.80
CA ILE A 316 -12.02 21.84 -7.88
C ILE A 316 -12.66 21.85 -6.51
N SER A 317 -12.48 20.76 -5.77
CA SER A 317 -12.94 20.64 -4.39
C SER A 317 -12.09 19.64 -3.63
N ASP A 318 -11.89 19.89 -2.35
CA ASP A 318 -11.22 18.95 -1.46
C ASP A 318 -11.94 18.90 -0.13
N THR A 319 -12.74 17.85 0.03
CA THR A 319 -13.48 17.59 1.26
C THR A 319 -12.88 16.43 2.05
N THR A 320 -11.69 15.95 1.68
CA THR A 320 -11.01 14.85 2.39
C THR A 320 -10.81 15.18 3.87
N ILE A 321 -10.81 14.14 4.71
CA ILE A 321 -10.54 14.28 6.14
C ILE A 321 -9.02 14.25 6.33
N LYS A 322 -8.46 15.37 6.77
CA LYS A 322 -7.02 15.63 6.90
C LYS A 322 -6.43 14.87 8.09
N ALA A 323 -5.10 14.81 8.12
CA ALA A 323 -4.35 14.21 9.21
C ALA A 323 -4.78 14.79 10.57
N LEU A 324 -5.06 13.92 11.54
CA LEU A 324 -5.44 14.29 12.91
C LEU A 324 -6.73 15.16 13.01
N GLU A 325 -7.52 15.26 11.94
CA GLU A 325 -8.74 16.07 11.89
C GLU A 325 -9.92 15.38 12.59
N THR A 326 -10.77 16.17 13.25
CA THR A 326 -12.14 15.76 13.60
C THR A 326 -13.14 16.48 12.69
N ARG A 327 -13.77 15.73 11.78
CA ARG A 327 -14.81 16.25 10.87
C ARG A 327 -16.17 16.11 11.54
N VAL A 328 -16.95 17.18 11.61
CA VAL A 328 -18.31 17.17 12.15
C VAL A 328 -19.33 17.32 11.02
N VAL A 329 -20.31 16.42 10.98
CA VAL A 329 -21.45 16.43 10.05
C VAL A 329 -22.72 16.62 10.87
N LYS A 330 -23.56 17.58 10.49
CA LYS A 330 -24.81 17.91 11.19
C LYS A 330 -26.00 17.37 10.42
N TYR A 331 -26.95 16.77 11.14
CA TYR A 331 -28.23 16.31 10.64
C TYR A 331 -29.35 17.07 11.36
N LYS A 332 -30.32 17.58 10.59
CA LYS A 332 -31.49 18.29 11.14
C LYS A 332 -32.59 17.36 11.66
N THR A 333 -32.48 16.07 11.38
CA THR A 333 -33.44 15.06 11.84
C THR A 333 -33.32 14.91 13.35
N ALA A 334 -34.44 15.02 14.06
CA ALA A 334 -34.49 14.77 15.50
C ALA A 334 -34.32 13.27 15.81
N ILE A 335 -33.62 12.97 16.89
CA ILE A 335 -33.51 11.62 17.46
C ILE A 335 -34.50 11.53 18.62
N GLU A 336 -35.36 10.52 18.59
CA GLU A 336 -36.34 10.23 19.64
C GLU A 336 -35.77 9.21 20.63
N ASP A 337 -36.38 9.10 21.81
CA ASP A 337 -36.01 8.07 22.78
C ASP A 337 -36.51 6.71 22.29
N GLY A 338 -35.65 5.69 22.40
CA GLY A 338 -35.83 4.37 21.79
C GLY A 338 -35.24 4.24 20.37
N ASP A 339 -34.72 5.32 19.77
CA ASP A 339 -34.04 5.24 18.48
C ASP A 339 -32.69 4.51 18.59
N ARG A 340 -32.34 3.79 17.52
CA ARG A 340 -30.97 3.30 17.31
C ARG A 340 -30.37 3.95 16.07
N VAL A 341 -29.24 4.62 16.21
CA VAL A 341 -28.53 5.26 15.09
C VAL A 341 -27.35 4.38 14.66
N ARG A 342 -27.44 3.80 13.46
CA ARG A 342 -26.33 3.10 12.80
C ARG A 342 -25.53 4.09 11.95
N VAL A 343 -24.22 4.15 12.19
CA VAL A 343 -23.29 5.03 11.49
C VAL A 343 -22.21 4.19 10.81
N GLU A 344 -22.11 4.30 9.49
CA GLU A 344 -21.11 3.62 8.66
C GLU A 344 -20.22 4.66 7.99
N PHE A 345 -18.92 4.58 8.25
CA PHE A 345 -17.90 5.31 7.53
C PHE A 345 -17.07 4.34 6.70
N GLY A 346 -16.94 4.62 5.41
CA GLY A 346 -16.28 3.71 4.46
C GLY A 346 -15.84 4.41 3.20
N TYR A 347 -15.40 3.63 2.22
CA TYR A 347 -14.82 4.17 0.99
C TYR A 347 -15.02 3.26 -0.22
N TYR A 348 -14.87 3.87 -1.39
CA TYR A 348 -14.67 3.21 -2.67
C TYR A 348 -13.23 3.38 -3.11
N LEU A 349 -12.68 2.35 -3.75
CA LEU A 349 -11.36 2.46 -4.38
C LEU A 349 -11.42 3.30 -5.63
N ALA A 350 -12.40 3.06 -6.49
CA ALA A 350 -12.71 3.95 -7.58
C ALA A 350 -14.09 4.53 -7.33
N ASN A 351 -14.18 5.85 -7.25
CA ASN A 351 -15.43 6.59 -7.23
C ASN A 351 -16.31 6.00 -8.34
N PRO A 352 -17.53 5.50 -8.05
CA PRO A 352 -18.34 4.77 -9.02
C PRO A 352 -18.56 5.54 -10.34
N LYS A 353 -18.70 6.87 -10.28
CA LYS A 353 -18.82 7.72 -11.47
C LYS A 353 -17.53 7.74 -12.30
N ALA A 354 -16.37 7.75 -11.64
CA ALA A 354 -15.07 7.68 -12.31
C ALA A 354 -14.78 6.27 -12.83
N ALA A 355 -15.11 5.23 -12.06
CA ALA A 355 -14.97 3.83 -12.44
C ALA A 355 -15.72 3.52 -13.74
N LYS A 356 -16.98 3.96 -13.84
CA LYS A 356 -17.77 3.84 -15.07
C LYS A 356 -17.12 4.53 -16.27
N LYS A 357 -16.59 5.75 -16.09
CA LYS A 357 -15.85 6.47 -17.15
C LYS A 357 -14.54 5.79 -17.54
N LEU A 358 -13.91 5.09 -16.61
CA LEU A 358 -12.71 4.29 -16.83
C LEU A 358 -13.03 2.96 -17.55
N GLY A 359 -14.30 2.55 -17.63
CA GLY A 359 -14.71 1.28 -18.20
C GLY A 359 -14.42 0.10 -17.27
N LEU A 360 -14.42 0.33 -15.95
CA LEU A 360 -14.38 -0.75 -14.97
C LEU A 360 -15.75 -1.41 -14.89
N ASP A 361 -15.78 -2.74 -14.83
CA ASP A 361 -17.02 -3.51 -14.69
C ASP A 361 -17.79 -3.11 -13.42
N GLU A 362 -19.12 -3.08 -13.49
CA GLU A 362 -19.96 -2.76 -12.31
C GLU A 362 -19.78 -3.79 -11.18
N GLY A 363 -19.37 -5.02 -11.53
CA GLY A 363 -19.05 -6.08 -10.57
C GLY A 363 -17.65 -5.98 -9.96
N ASP A 364 -16.78 -5.11 -10.47
CA ASP A 364 -15.39 -4.95 -9.98
C ASP A 364 -15.40 -4.53 -8.50
N SER A 365 -14.57 -5.19 -7.70
CA SER A 365 -14.42 -4.90 -6.28
C SER A 365 -14.05 -3.44 -5.98
N ALA A 366 -13.36 -2.77 -6.90
CA ALA A 366 -12.98 -1.37 -6.75
C ALA A 366 -14.17 -0.40 -6.73
N SER A 367 -15.29 -0.82 -7.33
CA SER A 367 -16.55 -0.06 -7.40
C SER A 367 -17.50 -0.38 -6.23
N LYS A 368 -17.11 -1.25 -5.31
CA LYS A 368 -17.92 -1.63 -4.14
C LYS A 368 -17.57 -0.76 -2.92
N PHE A 369 -18.59 -0.45 -2.12
CA PHE A 369 -18.40 0.28 -0.87
C PHE A 369 -17.79 -0.65 0.17
N ILE A 370 -16.66 -0.25 0.75
CA ILE A 370 -15.97 -0.97 1.80
C ILE A 370 -16.21 -0.21 3.10
N ILE A 371 -16.89 -0.84 4.06
CA ILE A 371 -17.06 -0.28 5.40
C ILE A 371 -15.70 -0.30 6.10
N LEU A 372 -15.22 0.87 6.50
CA LEU A 372 -14.01 1.00 7.30
C LEU A 372 -14.35 0.94 8.78
N LYS A 373 -15.41 1.63 9.20
CA LYS A 373 -15.85 1.72 10.60
C LYS A 373 -17.37 1.76 10.68
N GLU A 374 -17.93 0.96 11.57
CA GLU A 374 -19.34 1.02 11.97
C GLU A 374 -19.44 1.35 13.46
N ALA A 375 -20.45 2.12 13.84
CA ALA A 375 -20.85 2.35 15.23
C ALA A 375 -22.38 2.36 15.33
N ARG A 376 -22.89 1.96 16.49
CA ARG A 376 -24.32 2.02 16.84
C ARG A 376 -24.47 2.80 18.13
N PHE A 377 -25.44 3.70 18.15
CA PHE A 377 -25.76 4.54 19.31
C PHE A 377 -27.23 4.32 19.66
N GLU A 378 -27.50 4.07 20.93
CA GLU A 378 -28.85 3.89 21.47
C GLU A 378 -29.21 5.10 22.31
N PHE A 379 -30.50 5.41 22.35
CA PHE A 379 -30.99 6.71 22.77
C PHE A 379 -32.27 6.66 23.56
#